data_AF-A0A945JUM6-F1
#
_entry.id   AF-A0A945JUM6-F1
#
_cell.length_a   1.000
_cell.length_b   1.000
_cell.length_c   1.000
_cell.angle_alpha   90.00
_cell.angle_beta   90.00
_cell.angle_gamma   90.00
#
_symmetry.space_group_name_H-M   'P 1'
#
loop_
_entity.id
_entity.type
_entity.pdbx_description
1 polymer ?
#
loop_
_entity_poly.entity_id
_entity_poly.type
_entity_poly.pdbx_seq_one_letter_code
_entity_poly.pdbx_strand_id
1 'polypeptide(L)'
;MPTKKQIADSFRERFAEVAERGKVIGQALGVRADMAATRRRLRNTYAELGEQMYQRLQSGDYEGDHQLLSLKERIDGLKAEARTHEGQLRDIMQSGFSTADTADEAAST
;
A
#
# COMPACT_ATOMS: atom_id res chain seq x y z
N MET A 1 21.38 -13.84 -39.50
CA MET A 1 22.27 -13.97 -38.32
C MET A 1 22.35 -12.63 -37.64
N PRO A 2 21.78 -12.46 -36.44
CA PRO A 2 21.94 -11.21 -35.70
C PRO A 2 23.41 -10.96 -35.40
N THR A 3 23.86 -9.72 -35.55
CA THR A 3 25.26 -9.36 -35.28
C THR A 3 25.50 -9.31 -33.77
N LYS A 4 26.75 -9.53 -33.32
CA LYS A 4 27.12 -9.50 -31.89
C LYS A 4 26.65 -8.23 -31.15
N LYS A 5 26.54 -7.10 -31.86
CA LYS A 5 25.99 -5.84 -31.34
C LYS A 5 24.49 -5.92 -31.06
N GLN A 6 23.69 -6.42 -32.02
CA GLN A 6 22.24 -6.58 -31.85
C GLN A 6 21.90 -7.50 -30.67
N ILE A 7 22.71 -8.54 -30.44
CA ILE A 7 22.55 -9.43 -29.29
C ILE A 7 22.87 -8.69 -27.99
N ALA A 8 23.96 -7.92 -27.94
CA ALA A 8 24.32 -7.16 -26.73
C ALA A 8 23.29 -6.07 -26.39
N ASP A 9 22.75 -5.40 -27.40
CA ASP A 9 21.76 -4.34 -27.22
C ASP A 9 20.41 -4.92 -26.73
N SER A 10 19.97 -6.06 -27.28
CA SER A 10 18.76 -6.74 -26.79
C SER A 10 18.90 -7.26 -25.36
N PHE A 11 20.09 -7.71 -24.95
CA PHE A 11 20.34 -8.04 -23.55
C PHE A 11 20.24 -6.81 -22.65
N ARG A 12 20.81 -5.67 -23.03
CA ARG A 12 20.71 -4.43 -22.22
C ARG A 12 19.27 -3.98 -22.05
N GLU A 13 18.48 -4.03 -23.12
CA GLU A 13 17.07 -3.64 -23.10
C GLU A 13 16.26 -4.53 -22.13
N ARG A 14 16.44 -5.85 -22.21
CA ARG A 14 15.83 -6.80 -21.27
C ARG A 14 16.26 -6.58 -19.82
N PHE A 15 17.53 -6.26 -19.58
CA PHE A 15 17.99 -5.95 -18.22
C PHE A 15 17.39 -4.65 -17.69
N ALA A 16 17.27 -3.62 -18.53
CA ALA A 16 16.61 -2.38 -18.15
C ALA A 16 15.14 -2.62 -17.80
N GLU A 17 14.44 -3.41 -18.61
CA GLU A 17 13.05 -3.79 -18.35
C GLU A 17 12.88 -4.55 -17.02
N VAL A 18 13.73 -5.54 -16.75
CA VAL A 18 13.70 -6.28 -15.48
C VAL A 18 13.99 -5.37 -14.29
N ALA A 19 14.91 -4.41 -14.44
CA ALA A 19 15.20 -3.43 -13.41
C ALA A 19 13.99 -2.51 -13.12
N GLU A 20 13.27 -2.07 -14.16
CA GLU A 20 12.05 -1.28 -13.99
C GLU A 20 10.94 -2.08 -13.30
N ARG A 21 10.71 -3.33 -13.72
CA ARG A 21 9.75 -4.23 -13.05
C ARG A 21 10.12 -4.45 -11.59
N GLY A 22 11.39 -4.65 -11.28
CA GLY A 22 11.91 -4.79 -9.92
C GLY A 22 11.62 -3.55 -9.05
N LYS A 23 11.74 -2.35 -9.63
CA LYS A 23 11.42 -1.09 -8.96
C LYS A 23 9.93 -0.98 -8.63
N VAL A 24 9.05 -1.31 -9.59
CA VAL A 24 7.58 -1.33 -9.38
C VAL A 24 7.21 -2.29 -8.25
N ILE A 25 7.75 -3.51 -8.26
CA ILE A 25 7.51 -4.51 -7.21
C ILE A 25 8.01 -4.01 -5.85
N GLY A 26 9.20 -3.40 -5.81
CA GLY A 26 9.75 -2.81 -4.58
C GLY A 26 8.85 -1.72 -3.99
N GLN A 27 8.32 -0.84 -4.84
CA GLN A 27 7.36 0.19 -4.42
C GLN A 27 6.06 -0.41 -3.91
N ALA A 28 5.49 -1.40 -4.61
CA ALA A 28 4.28 -2.09 -4.18
C ALA A 28 4.46 -2.81 -2.83
N LEU A 29 5.62 -3.41 -2.59
CA LEU A 29 5.96 -4.02 -1.31
C LEU A 29 6.07 -2.99 -0.19
N GLY A 30 6.65 -1.82 -0.46
CA GLY A 30 6.69 -0.69 0.47
C GLY A 30 5.30 -0.27 0.92
N VAL A 31 4.41 0.03 -0.03
CA VAL A 31 3.02 0.42 0.27
C VAL A 31 2.27 -0.68 1.04
N ARG A 32 2.49 -1.96 0.71
CA ARG A 32 1.91 -3.08 1.47
C ARG A 32 2.43 -3.15 2.92
N ALA A 33 3.70 -2.84 3.15
CA ALA A 33 4.25 -2.76 4.50
C ALA A 33 3.61 -1.61 5.29
N ASP A 34 3.42 -0.46 4.67
CA ASP A 34 2.74 0.69 5.28
C ASP A 34 1.28 0.36 5.61
N MET A 35 0.54 -0.28 4.69
CA MET A 35 -0.81 -0.80 4.96
C MET A 35 -0.84 -1.74 6.17
N ALA A 36 0.13 -2.65 6.28
CA ALA A 36 0.21 -3.55 7.42
C ALA A 36 0.47 -2.78 8.74
N ALA A 37 1.29 -1.73 8.70
CA ALA A 37 1.50 -0.85 9.85
C ALA A 37 0.22 -0.09 10.23
N THR A 38 -0.48 0.52 9.28
CA THR A 38 -1.77 1.22 9.51
C THR A 38 -2.82 0.25 10.08
N ARG A 39 -2.92 -0.98 9.57
CA ARG A 39 -3.83 -2.01 10.11
C ARG A 39 -3.50 -2.40 11.55
N ARG A 40 -2.21 -2.52 11.90
CA ARG A 40 -1.79 -2.77 13.29
C ARG A 40 -2.20 -1.62 14.20
N ARG A 41 -2.00 -0.37 13.77
CA ARG A 41 -2.43 0.83 14.51
C ARG A 41 -3.95 0.84 14.71
N LEU A 42 -4.74 0.58 13.66
CA LEU A 42 -6.20 0.48 13.75
C LEU A 42 -6.64 -0.54 14.80
N ARG A 43 -6.08 -1.75 14.76
CA ARG A 43 -6.42 -2.80 15.72
C ARG A 43 -6.13 -2.36 17.15
N ASN A 44 -4.98 -1.72 17.38
CA ASN A 44 -4.62 -1.23 18.71
C ASN A 44 -5.59 -0.13 19.17
N THR A 45 -5.91 0.85 18.32
CA THR A 45 -6.87 1.92 18.67
C THR A 45 -8.28 1.38 18.91
N TYR A 46 -8.71 0.35 18.20
CA TYR A 46 -9.96 -0.35 18.50
C TYR A 46 -9.93 -1.09 19.84
N ALA A 47 -8.79 -1.67 20.21
CA ALA A 47 -8.62 -2.29 21.53
C ALA A 47 -8.68 -1.23 22.65
N GLU A 48 -8.00 -0.09 22.47
CA GLU A 48 -8.06 1.07 23.37
C GLU A 48 -9.51 1.56 23.56
N LEU A 49 -10.26 1.67 22.46
CA LEU A 49 -11.68 2.05 22.50
C LEU A 49 -12.51 1.04 23.29
N GLY A 50 -12.32 -0.26 23.04
CA GLY A 50 -13.02 -1.31 23.77
C GLY A 50 -12.73 -1.25 25.27
N GLU A 51 -11.46 -1.11 25.66
CA GLU A 51 -11.04 -0.97 27.05
C GLU A 51 -11.69 0.23 27.74
N GLN A 52 -11.67 1.40 27.09
CA GLN A 52 -12.33 2.60 27.64
C GLN A 52 -13.85 2.40 27.80
N MET A 53 -14.52 1.75 26.86
CA MET A 53 -15.95 1.45 26.96
C MET A 53 -16.26 0.49 28.10
N TYR A 54 -15.42 -0.54 28.31
CA TYR A 54 -15.58 -1.47 29.44
C TYR A 54 -15.36 -0.78 30.79
N GLN A 55 -14.34 0.08 30.91
CA GLN A 55 -14.09 0.84 32.14
C GLN A 55 -15.27 1.74 32.50
N ARG A 56 -15.87 2.41 31.50
CA ARG A 56 -17.07 3.25 31.69
C ARG A 56 -18.29 2.45 32.12
N LEU A 57 -18.52 1.30 31.48
CA LEU A 57 -19.60 0.41 31.86
C LEU A 57 -19.45 -0.06 33.32
N GLN A 58 -18.22 -0.29 33.76
CA GLN A 58 -17.93 -0.70 35.14
C GLN A 58 -18.06 0.45 36.14
N SER A 59 -17.63 1.67 35.80
CA SER A 59 -17.73 2.84 36.68
C SER A 59 -19.13 3.44 36.74
N GLY A 60 -20.00 3.10 35.77
CA GLY A 60 -21.31 3.75 35.60
C GLY A 60 -21.20 5.20 35.12
N ASP A 61 -19.99 5.62 34.73
CA ASP A 61 -19.68 6.99 34.37
C ASP A 61 -19.65 7.15 32.84
N TYR A 62 -20.61 7.91 32.33
CA TYR A 62 -20.72 8.26 30.92
C TYR A 62 -20.35 9.73 30.66
N GLU A 63 -19.97 10.49 31.70
CA GLU A 63 -19.57 11.89 31.53
C GLU A 63 -18.10 11.98 31.10
N GLY A 64 -17.85 12.66 29.97
CA GLY A 64 -16.51 12.88 29.44
C GLY A 64 -16.30 12.28 28.05
N ASP A 65 -16.87 12.94 27.04
CA ASP A 65 -16.90 12.46 25.66
C ASP A 65 -15.60 12.71 24.87
N HIS A 66 -14.70 13.58 25.39
CA HIS A 66 -13.50 14.01 24.67
C HIS A 66 -12.51 12.87 24.35
N GLN A 67 -12.39 11.85 25.21
CA GLN A 67 -11.53 10.70 24.93
C GLN A 67 -12.13 9.77 23.85
N LEU A 68 -13.45 9.58 23.84
CA LEU A 68 -14.10 8.80 22.78
C LEU A 68 -14.07 9.55 21.44
N LEU A 69 -14.25 10.87 21.48
CA LEU A 69 -14.12 11.72 20.30
C LEU A 69 -12.70 11.67 19.73
N SER A 70 -11.66 11.76 20.57
CA SER A 70 -10.27 11.67 20.08
C SER A 70 -9.94 10.29 19.52
N LEU A 71 -10.44 9.21 20.13
CA LEU A 71 -10.30 7.86 19.59
C LEU A 71 -11.03 7.71 18.26
N LYS A 72 -12.24 8.28 18.13
CA LYS A 72 -13.00 8.30 16.87
C LYS A 72 -12.21 9.02 15.78
N GLU A 73 -11.73 10.23 16.05
CA GLU A 73 -10.92 11.01 15.10
C GLU A 73 -9.67 10.23 14.66
N ARG A 74 -8.99 9.55 15.60
CA ARG A 74 -7.83 8.71 15.30
C ARG A 74 -8.18 7.51 14.42
N ILE A 75 -9.30 6.83 14.70
CA ILE A 75 -9.80 5.72 13.88
C ILE A 75 -10.13 6.20 12.47
N ASP A 76 -10.83 7.33 12.34
CA ASP A 76 -11.22 7.89 11.04
C ASP A 76 -9.99 8.33 10.23
N GLY A 77 -9.01 8.95 10.88
CA GLY A 77 -7.72 9.27 10.26
C GLY A 77 -6.97 8.04 9.76
N LEU A 78 -6.88 6.98 10.57
CA LEU A 78 -6.23 5.73 10.17
C LEU A 78 -6.99 4.99 9.05
N LYS A 79 -8.33 5.09 9.01
CA LYS A 79 -9.13 4.56 7.89
C LYS A 79 -8.86 5.33 6.60
N ALA A 80 -8.74 6.66 6.69
CA ALA A 80 -8.39 7.49 5.54
C ALA A 80 -7.00 7.13 5.01
N GLU A 81 -6.00 7.03 5.90
CA GLU A 81 -4.64 6.59 5.57
C GLU A 81 -4.63 5.22 4.88
N ALA A 82 -5.39 4.26 5.40
CA ALA A 82 -5.52 2.93 4.80
C ALA A 82 -6.08 3.00 3.36
N ARG A 83 -7.11 3.82 3.12
CA ARG A 83 -7.67 4.03 1.78
C ARG A 83 -6.68 4.69 0.83
N THR A 84 -5.87 5.63 1.32
CA THR A 84 -4.80 6.25 0.53
C THR A 84 -3.77 5.22 0.10
N HIS A 85 -3.30 4.36 1.00
CA HIS A 85 -2.37 3.29 0.65
C HIS A 85 -3.00 2.27 -0.32
N GLU A 86 -4.29 1.95 -0.18
CA GLU A 86 -5.02 1.09 -1.13
C GLU A 86 -5.09 1.72 -2.53
N GLY A 87 -5.33 3.03 -2.62
CA GLY A 87 -5.29 3.78 -3.87
C GLY A 87 -3.90 3.76 -4.50
N GLN A 88 -2.87 4.08 -3.73
CA GLN A 88 -1.48 4.05 -4.20
C GLN A 88 -1.07 2.65 -4.71
N LEU A 89 -1.43 1.59 -3.99
CA LEU A 89 -1.13 0.23 -4.43
C LEU A 89 -1.86 -0.11 -5.74
N ARG A 90 -3.12 0.31 -5.88
CA ARG A 90 -3.88 0.14 -7.12
C ARG A 90 -3.20 0.88 -8.28
N ASP A 91 -2.79 2.12 -8.06
CA ASP A 91 -2.13 2.94 -9.08
C ASP A 91 -0.79 2.35 -9.50
N ILE A 92 0.02 1.84 -8.56
CA ILE A 92 1.29 1.14 -8.86
C ILE A 92 1.01 -0.13 -9.67
N MET A 93 -0.02 -0.89 -9.31
CA MET A 93 -0.38 -2.11 -10.03
C MET A 93 -0.95 -1.82 -11.42
N GLN A 94 -1.71 -0.75 -11.60
CA GLN A 94 -2.24 -0.36 -12.91
C GLN A 94 -1.13 0.22 -13.79
N SER A 95 -0.37 1.19 -13.30
CA SER A 95 0.70 1.84 -14.08
C SER A 95 1.87 0.92 -14.38
N GLY A 96 2.32 0.11 -13.42
CA GLY A 96 3.52 -0.70 -13.56
C GLY A 96 3.33 -2.01 -14.34
N PHE A 97 2.10 -2.48 -14.52
CA PHE A 97 1.80 -3.67 -15.35
C PHE A 97 1.18 -3.31 -16.70
N SER A 98 0.47 -2.18 -16.85
CA SER A 98 -0.07 -1.77 -18.16
C SER A 98 1.02 -1.33 -19.14
N THR A 99 2.13 -0.77 -18.65
CA THR A 99 3.30 -0.46 -19.48
C THR A 99 4.04 -1.72 -19.96
N ALA A 100 3.97 -2.81 -19.20
CA ALA A 100 4.57 -4.08 -19.57
C ALA A 100 3.79 -4.79 -20.69
N ASP A 101 2.46 -4.73 -20.68
CA ASP A 101 1.60 -5.33 -21.72
C ASP A 101 1.78 -4.64 -23.09
N THR A 102 1.89 -3.31 -23.11
CA THR A 102 2.10 -2.57 -24.37
C THR A 102 3.48 -2.77 -24.98
N ALA A 103 4.49 -3.10 -24.17
CA ALA A 103 5.85 -3.37 -24.63
C ALA A 103 5.97 -4.79 -25.24
N ASP A 104 5.25 -5.77 -24.68
CA ASP A 104 5.25 -7.15 -25.17
C ASP A 104 4.47 -7.29 -26.49
N GLU A 105 3.42 -6.49 -26.69
CA GLU A 105 2.64 -6.43 -27.93
C GLU A 105 3.42 -5.75 -29.09
N ALA A 106 4.25 -4.75 -28.79
CA ALA A 106 5.11 -4.08 -29.77
C ALA A 106 6.37 -4.89 -30.15
N ALA A 107 6.79 -5.84 -29.32
CA ALA A 107 7.92 -6.74 -29.62
C ALA A 107 7.52 -7.99 -30.43
N SER A 108 6.21 -8.23 -30.61
CA SER A 108 5.63 -9.38 -31.31
C SER A 108 5.08 -9.06 -32.71
N THR A 109 5.17 -7.81 -33.17
CA THR A 109 4.88 -7.38 -34.56
C THR A 109 6.14 -6.99 -35.31
#